data_AF-A0A847EU76-F1
#
_entry.id   AF-A0A847EU76-F1
#
_cell.length_a   1.000
_cell.length_b   1.000
_cell.length_c   1.000
_cell.angle_alpha   90.00
_cell.angle_beta   90.00
_cell.angle_gamma   90.00
#
_symmetry.space_group_name_H-M   'P 1'
#
loop_
_entity.id
_entity.type
_entity.pdbx_description
1 polymer ?
#
loop_
_entity_poly.entity_id
_entity_poly.type
_entity_poly.pdbx_seq_one_letter_code
_entity_poly.pdbx_strand_id
1 'polypeptide(L)'
;VIIVRILVISFDKSGNTLYSIILVGIALKILVEIFVNIGTNLGLIPATGIPLPLVSAGGTITLVTLFSLGVVQSIINRSPTQLSSKSIIDNY
;
A
#
# COMPACT_ATOMS: atom_id res chain seq x y z
N VAL A 1 -3.08 11.20 -5.69
CA VAL A 1 -2.59 10.48 -6.89
C VAL A 1 -2.09 9.07 -6.57
N ILE A 2 -1.15 8.90 -5.61
CA ILE A 2 -0.57 7.57 -5.28
C ILE A 2 -1.64 6.57 -4.79
N ILE A 3 -2.50 6.96 -3.85
CA ILE A 3 -3.57 6.09 -3.30
C ILE A 3 -4.50 5.58 -4.41
N VAL A 4 -4.91 6.46 -5.34
CA VAL A 4 -5.80 6.10 -6.45
C VAL A 4 -5.14 5.06 -7.36
N ARG A 5 -3.85 5.20 -7.67
CA ARG A 5 -3.13 4.21 -8.47
C ARG A 5 -3.05 2.86 -7.78
N ILE A 6 -2.76 2.84 -6.48
CA ILE A 6 -2.71 1.59 -5.69
C ILE A 6 -4.07 0.90 -5.71
N LEU A 7 -5.16 1.65 -5.49
CA LEU A 7 -6.52 1.09 -5.52
C LEU A 7 -6.89 0.53 -6.90
N VAL A 8 -6.61 1.24 -7.99
CA VAL A 8 -6.88 0.75 -9.35
C VAL A 8 -6.14 -0.54 -9.65
N ILE A 9 -4.87 -0.65 -9.21
CA ILE A 9 -4.06 -1.87 -9.38
C ILE A 9 -4.59 -3.03 -8.53
N SER A 10 -5.13 -2.76 -7.34
CA SER A 10 -5.77 -3.80 -6.51
C SER A 10 -6.94 -4.48 -7.21
N PHE A 11 -7.72 -3.72 -7.99
CA PHE A 11 -8.84 -4.26 -8.76
C PHE A 11 -8.36 -5.12 -9.93
N ASP A 12 -7.28 -4.72 -10.60
CA ASP A 12 -6.69 -5.47 -11.71
C ASP A 12 -6.02 -6.79 -11.25
N LYS A 13 -5.47 -6.81 -10.03
CA LYS A 13 -4.87 -8.00 -9.41
C LYS A 13 -5.86 -8.88 -8.63
N SER A 14 -7.17 -8.69 -8.81
CA SER A 14 -8.24 -9.41 -8.10
C SER A 14 -8.18 -10.94 -8.22
N GLY A 15 -7.49 -11.49 -9.22
CA GLY A 15 -7.28 -12.94 -9.35
C GLY A 15 -6.42 -13.56 -8.23
N ASN A 16 -5.71 -12.74 -7.45
CA ASN A 16 -4.93 -13.19 -6.29
C ASN A 16 -5.33 -12.39 -5.05
N THR A 17 -6.31 -12.91 -4.31
CA THR A 17 -6.96 -12.24 -3.16
C THR A 17 -5.96 -11.71 -2.14
N LEU A 18 -4.86 -12.44 -1.88
CA LEU A 18 -3.81 -12.00 -0.96
C LEU A 18 -3.14 -10.69 -1.41
N TYR A 19 -2.82 -10.56 -2.70
CA TYR A 19 -2.19 -9.35 -3.23
C TYR A 19 -3.15 -8.17 -3.20
N SER A 20 -4.43 -8.39 -3.51
CA SER A 20 -5.45 -7.34 -3.44
C SER A 20 -5.63 -6.83 -2.01
N ILE A 21 -5.70 -7.72 -1.01
CA ILE A 21 -5.83 -7.34 0.41
C ILE A 21 -4.62 -6.52 0.89
N ILE A 22 -3.40 -6.92 0.53
CA ILE A 22 -2.19 -6.18 0.91
C ILE A 22 -2.19 -4.77 0.32
N LEU A 23 -2.50 -4.64 -0.97
CA LEU A 23 -2.54 -3.35 -1.65
C LEU A 23 -3.63 -2.43 -1.07
N VAL A 24 -4.82 -2.96 -0.79
CA VAL A 24 -5.91 -2.22 -0.13
C VAL A 24 -5.52 -1.81 1.30
N GLY A 25 -4.87 -2.70 2.06
CA GLY A 25 -4.40 -2.40 3.41
C GLY A 25 -3.38 -1.27 3.45
N ILE A 26 -2.44 -1.24 2.50
CA ILE A 26 -1.46 -0.15 2.38
C ILE A 26 -2.14 1.16 1.99
N ALA A 27 -3.11 1.13 1.06
CA ALA A 27 -3.90 2.30 0.70
C ALA A 27 -4.71 2.84 1.91
N LEU A 28 -5.32 1.96 2.70
CA LEU A 28 -6.08 2.31 3.90
C LEU A 28 -5.20 2.90 4.99
N LYS A 29 -4.00 2.33 5.23
CA LYS A 29 -3.01 2.86 6.18
C LYS A 29 -2.69 4.33 5.89
N ILE A 30 -2.42 4.65 4.61
CA ILE A 30 -2.14 6.02 4.19
C ILE A 30 -3.38 6.92 4.36
N LEU A 31 -4.57 6.42 4.06
CA LEU A 31 -5.83 7.16 4.21
C LEU A 31 -6.09 7.53 5.68
N VAL A 32 -5.88 6.60 6.61
CA VAL A 32 -6.06 6.82 8.05
C VAL A 32 -5.08 7.89 8.56
N GLU A 33 -3.81 7.83 8.15
CA GLU A 33 -2.82 8.84 8.53
C GLU A 33 -3.20 10.25 8.04
N ILE A 34 -3.77 10.36 6.83
CA ILE A 34 -4.29 11.62 6.30
C ILE A 34 -5.49 12.11 7.13
N PHE A 35 -6.46 11.23 7.41
CA PHE A 35 -7.65 11.56 8.18
C PHE A 35 -7.31 12.02 9.60
N VAL A 36 -6.38 11.32 10.27
CA VAL A 36 -5.92 11.68 11.61
C VAL A 36 -5.26 13.05 11.59
N ASN A 37 -4.37 13.33 10.64
CA ASN A 37 -3.71 14.62 10.55
C ASN A 37 -4.68 15.77 10.26
N ILE A 38 -5.69 15.54 9.42
CA ILE A 38 -6.76 16.51 9.18
C ILE A 38 -7.57 16.73 10.46
N GLY A 39 -7.94 15.65 11.16
CA GLY A 39 -8.70 15.70 12.41
C GLY A 39 -7.96 16.42 13.53
N THR A 40 -6.64 16.26 13.64
CA THR A 40 -5.82 17.01 14.60
C THR A 40 -5.70 18.48 14.22
N ASN A 41 -5.62 18.81 12.92
CA ASN A 41 -5.57 20.20 12.46
C ASN A 41 -6.91 20.93 12.61
N LEU A 42 -8.02 20.21 12.56
CA LEU A 42 -9.36 20.72 12.86
C LEU A 42 -9.66 20.79 14.37
N GLY A 43 -8.76 20.31 15.23
CA GLY A 43 -8.98 20.25 16.68
C GLY A 43 -10.00 19.21 17.14
N LEU A 44 -10.40 18.28 16.25
CA LEU A 44 -11.37 17.21 16.54
C LEU A 44 -10.73 16.03 17.28
N ILE A 45 -9.44 15.79 17.03
CA ILE A 45 -8.63 14.71 17.60
C ILE A 45 -7.47 15.37 18.36
N PRO A 46 -7.14 14.93 19.59
CA PRO A 46 -5.97 15.44 20.29
C PRO A 46 -4.71 15.24 19.44
N ALA A 47 -3.82 16.23 19.42
CA ALA A 47 -2.62 16.20 18.58
C ALA A 47 -1.72 15.01 18.95
N THR A 48 -1.83 13.92 18.17
CA THR A 48 -1.05 12.69 18.37
C THR A 48 0.36 12.76 17.77
N GLY A 49 0.67 13.84 17.04
CA GLY A 49 2.00 14.07 16.47
C GLY A 49 2.40 13.08 15.36
N ILE A 50 1.45 12.34 14.78
CA ILE A 50 1.73 11.38 13.71
C ILE A 50 2.06 12.16 12.41
N PRO A 51 3.29 12.08 11.90
CA PRO A 51 3.68 12.79 10.69
C PRO A 51 3.05 12.15 9.45
N LEU A 52 2.58 12.98 8.51
CA LEU A 52 2.05 12.48 7.23
C LEU A 52 3.10 11.63 6.50
N PRO A 53 2.74 10.46 5.97
CA PRO A 53 3.61 9.73 5.05
C PRO A 53 3.99 10.62 3.86
N LEU A 54 5.29 10.72 3.59
CA LEU A 54 5.94 11.49 2.51
C LEU A 54 6.00 13.03 2.66
N VAL A 55 5.31 13.64 3.62
CA VAL A 55 5.27 15.12 3.77
C VAL A 55 5.98 15.61 5.03
N SER A 56 6.10 14.78 6.08
CA SER A 56 6.62 15.22 7.37
C SER A 56 7.96 14.58 7.76
N ALA A 57 8.77 15.34 8.52
CA ALA A 57 10.19 15.11 8.83
C ALA A 57 10.47 13.97 9.83
N GLY A 58 9.67 12.90 9.81
CA GLY A 58 9.90 11.70 10.62
C GLY A 58 10.70 10.66 9.82
N GLY A 59 12.01 10.54 10.06
CA GLY A 59 12.89 9.61 9.32
C GLY A 59 12.37 8.16 9.28
N THR A 60 11.84 7.66 10.41
CA THR A 60 11.26 6.30 10.52
C THR A 60 10.00 6.13 9.65
N ILE A 61 9.15 7.15 9.59
CA ILE A 61 7.89 7.08 8.81
C ILE A 61 8.15 7.17 7.32
N THR A 62 9.17 7.92 6.91
CA THR A 62 9.68 7.90 5.54
C THR A 62 10.17 6.49 5.16
N LEU A 63 10.99 5.85 6.01
CA LEU A 63 11.49 4.50 5.77
C LEU A 63 10.36 3.46 5.68
N VAL A 64 9.41 3.46 6.62
CA VAL A 64 8.26 2.55 6.61
C VAL A 64 7.39 2.76 5.37
N THR A 65 7.22 4.01 4.94
CA THR A 65 6.45 4.33 3.74
C THR A 65 7.16 3.88 2.47
N LEU A 66 8.48 4.09 2.37
CA LEU A 66 9.29 3.56 1.26
C LEU A 66 9.26 2.03 1.21
N PHE A 67 9.37 1.37 2.37
CA PHE A 67 9.27 -0.09 2.44
C PHE A 67 7.89 -0.57 1.97
N SER A 68 6.82 0.06 2.42
CA SER A 68 5.44 -0.25 2.00
C SER A 68 5.25 -0.06 0.50
N LEU A 69 5.80 1.02 -0.07
CA LEU A 69 5.79 1.26 -1.52
C LEU A 69 6.64 0.23 -2.27
N GLY A 70 7.75 -0.24 -1.70
CA GLY A 70 8.55 -1.33 -2.25
C GLY A 70 7.78 -2.66 -2.33
N VAL A 71 6.96 -2.97 -1.32
CA VAL A 71 6.06 -4.14 -1.34
C VAL A 71 5.00 -3.99 -2.44
N VAL A 72 4.37 -2.82 -2.54
CA VAL A 72 3.41 -2.50 -3.63
C VAL A 72 4.08 -2.69 -4.99
N GLN A 73 5.30 -2.17 -5.16
CA GLN A 73 6.05 -2.28 -6.42
C GLN A 73 6.40 -3.74 -6.75
N SER A 74 6.77 -4.54 -5.75
CA SER A 74 7.03 -5.98 -5.92
C SER A 74 5.79 -6.73 -6.40
N ILE A 75 4.61 -6.40 -5.86
CA ILE A 75 3.33 -7.00 -6.28
C ILE A 75 2.94 -6.56 -7.70
N ILE A 76 3.13 -5.28 -8.03
CA ILE A 76 2.89 -4.76 -9.39
C ILE A 76 3.78 -5.49 -10.40
N ASN A 77 5.07 -5.64 -10.09
CA ASN A 77 6.06 -6.27 -10.96
C ASN A 77 5.88 -7.79 -11.08
N ARG A 78 5.11 -8.41 -10.18
CA ARG A 78 4.67 -9.82 -10.33
C ARG A 78 3.52 -9.89 -11.31
N SER A 79 3.84 -10.04 -12.59
CA SER A 79 2.89 -10.40 -13.65
C SER A 79 2.11 -11.68 -13.29
N PRO A 80 0.82 -11.82 -13.64
CA PRO A 80 -0.03 -12.95 -13.26
C PRO A 80 0.33 -14.31 -13.92
N THR A 81 1.56 -14.50 -14.40
CA THR A 81 1.89 -15.55 -15.37
C THR A 81 2.74 -16.70 -14.85
N GLN A 82 3.03 -16.81 -13.53
CA GLN A 82 3.99 -17.82 -13.06
C GLN A 82 3.40 -19.00 -12.26
N LEU A 83 2.16 -18.92 -11.75
CA LEU A 83 1.58 -20.04 -11.00
C LEU A 83 0.98 -21.14 -11.91
N SER A 84 0.57 -20.80 -13.14
CA SER A 84 0.07 -21.78 -14.12
C SER A 84 1.16 -22.33 -15.05
N SER A 85 2.31 -21.65 -15.17
CA SER A 85 3.42 -22.11 -16.02
C SER A 85 4.31 -23.09 -15.26
N LYS A 86 4.55 -22.86 -13.96
CA LYS A 86 5.41 -23.74 -13.15
C LYS A 86 4.82 -25.15 -12.99
N SER A 87 3.50 -25.28 -12.77
CA SER A 87 2.85 -26.60 -12.71
C SER A 87 2.88 -27.41 -14.02
N ILE A 88 3.07 -26.77 -15.18
CA ILE A 88 3.17 -27.44 -16.48
C ILE A 88 4.62 -27.89 -16.74
N ILE A 89 5.61 -27.12 -16.28
CA ILE A 89 7.03 -27.40 -16.47
C ILE A 89 7.56 -28.40 -15.42
N ASP A 90 6.98 -28.40 -14.21
CA ASP A 90 7.34 -29.31 -13.12
C ASP A 90 6.72 -30.72 -13.29
N ASN A 91 5.89 -30.93 -14.32
CA ASN A 91 5.21 -32.19 -14.64
C ASN A 91 5.86 -32.95 -15.82
N TYR A 92 7.07 -32.56 -16.23
CA TYR A 92 7.86 -33.23 -17.27
C TYR A 92 9.33 -33.32 -16.81
#